data_AF-A0A2I0N3Y2-F1
#
_entry.id   AF-A0A2I0N3Y2-F1
#
_cell.length_a   1.000
_cell.length_b   1.000
_cell.length_c   1.000
_cell.angle_alpha   90.00
_cell.angle_beta   90.00
_cell.angle_gamma   90.00
#
_symmetry.space_group_name_H-M   'P 1'
#
loop_
_entity.id
_entity.type
_entity.pdbx_description
1 polymer ?
#
loop_
_entity_poly.entity_id
_entity_poly.type
_entity_poly.pdbx_seq_one_letter_code
_entity_poly.pdbx_strand_id
1 'polypeptide(L)'
;LSLKCLDGCAYCCLCMPEVMANEEEFFRRSHPKALSGECVPHAGRRSQNVILQGDAGACHFLKSRKCAIYEHRPQMCRQYPISIYLGRKIQPTPILSCRGLVTGAGNQLAPAFAEMLKSYNPKYLESELRKCESNFNAFRKRAEHAGAYAPPEEIYLRFSAIISDLATPEFLASAVTFAGSEGAAGIAPEELRDAILSAPPEDLNEYVRDLEAEAFEQEDPANLPVFIDRDLIWRIFSKEEDTIVEYELTENGNMAPKARINFDGVSLLPLDAAAGAELINYLQLNLRRDFFYDVAALAAKEEEFERHLAAVYLELLAQTALSVWWRASLVAKTKGAKTLDKEFIRDGIVFYDADFLDSDSIGEFI
;
A
#
# COMPACT_ATOMS: atom_id res chain seq x y z
N LEU A 1 -1.17 16.39 -5.17
CA LEU A 1 -2.36 15.50 -5.20
C LEU A 1 -3.57 16.28 -4.75
N SER A 2 -4.73 15.98 -5.35
CA SER A 2 -6.02 16.58 -5.01
C SER A 2 -7.01 15.49 -4.61
N LEU A 3 -7.97 15.82 -3.75
CA LEU A 3 -9.02 14.91 -3.29
C LEU A 3 -10.40 15.41 -3.70
N LYS A 4 -11.14 14.57 -4.40
CA LYS A 4 -12.58 14.65 -4.57
C LYS A 4 -13.23 13.44 -3.89
N CYS A 5 -13.93 13.66 -2.78
CA CYS A 5 -14.76 12.61 -2.20
C CYS A 5 -15.86 12.22 -3.21
N LEU A 6 -16.06 10.92 -3.42
CA LEU A 6 -17.02 10.40 -4.38
C LEU A 6 -18.25 9.91 -3.63
N ASP A 7 -19.41 10.50 -3.91
CA ASP A 7 -20.67 10.09 -3.30
C ASP A 7 -20.98 8.62 -3.63
N GLY A 8 -21.33 7.83 -2.61
CA GLY A 8 -21.61 6.40 -2.75
C GLY A 8 -20.38 5.49 -2.68
N CYS A 9 -19.16 6.04 -2.70
CA CYS A 9 -17.91 5.26 -2.62
C CYS A 9 -17.80 4.49 -1.30
N ALA A 10 -17.85 5.20 -0.17
CA ALA A 10 -17.78 4.65 1.19
C ALA A 10 -16.61 3.68 1.49
N TYR A 11 -15.58 3.61 0.63
CA TYR A 11 -14.43 2.72 0.81
C TYR A 11 -13.68 2.96 2.13
N CYS A 12 -13.63 4.21 2.60
CA CYS A 12 -13.04 4.56 3.91
C CYS A 12 -13.74 3.92 5.12
N CYS A 13 -14.93 3.35 4.95
CA CYS A 13 -15.65 2.63 5.99
C CYS A 13 -15.39 1.12 5.93
N LEU A 14 -14.54 0.63 5.03
CA LEU A 14 -14.07 -0.76 5.01
C LEU A 14 -12.85 -0.94 5.91
N CYS A 15 -12.06 0.11 6.14
CA CYS A 15 -11.01 0.10 7.15
C CYS A 15 -11.64 0.05 8.55
N MET A 16 -11.17 -0.86 9.40
CA MET A 16 -11.61 -0.95 10.78
C MET A 16 -11.17 0.29 11.56
N PRO A 17 -12.09 1.13 12.07
CA PRO A 17 -11.72 2.35 12.79
C PRO A 17 -11.16 2.03 14.17
N GLU A 18 -9.96 2.52 14.44
CA GLU A 18 -9.43 2.60 15.80
C GLU A 18 -10.02 3.81 16.55
N VAL A 19 -10.50 3.58 17.77
CA VAL A 19 -10.92 4.62 18.71
C VAL A 19 -9.81 4.85 19.71
N MET A 20 -9.23 6.05 19.64
CA MET A 20 -8.13 6.47 20.51
C MET A 20 -8.61 6.67 21.95
N ALA A 21 -7.70 6.55 22.92
CA ALA A 21 -8.02 6.65 24.35
C ALA A 21 -8.73 7.96 24.75
N ASN A 22 -8.43 9.07 24.06
CA ASN A 22 -9.09 10.37 24.27
C ASN A 22 -10.48 10.48 23.61
N GLU A 23 -10.83 9.55 22.72
CA GLU A 23 -12.15 9.48 22.06
C GLU A 23 -13.06 8.42 22.70
N GLU A 24 -12.48 7.47 23.43
CA GLU A 24 -13.14 6.31 24.04
C GLU A 24 -14.36 6.66 24.90
N GLU A 25 -14.29 7.72 25.72
CA GLU A 25 -15.40 8.14 26.58
C GLU A 25 -16.66 8.48 25.76
N PHE A 26 -16.48 9.19 24.64
CA PHE A 26 -17.58 9.55 23.76
C PHE A 26 -18.24 8.31 23.17
N PHE A 27 -17.45 7.37 22.65
CA PHE A 27 -17.99 6.16 22.02
C PHE A 27 -18.63 5.22 23.04
N ARG A 28 -18.04 5.03 24.21
CA ARG A 28 -18.65 4.21 25.27
C ARG A 28 -19.98 4.77 25.75
N ARG A 29 -20.11 6.10 25.84
CA ARG A 29 -21.35 6.74 26.29
C ARG A 29 -22.42 6.77 25.20
N SER A 30 -22.04 7.16 23.98
CA SER A 30 -22.99 7.44 22.89
C SER A 30 -23.26 6.22 22.00
N HIS A 31 -22.30 5.31 21.89
CA HIS A 31 -22.32 4.17 20.97
C HIS A 31 -21.74 2.87 21.59
N PRO A 32 -22.17 2.44 22.80
CA PRO A 32 -21.54 1.31 23.51
C PRO A 32 -21.58 -0.02 22.74
N LYS A 33 -22.54 -0.20 21.84
CA LYS A 33 -22.69 -1.41 21.03
C LYS A 33 -21.82 -1.43 19.77
N ALA A 34 -21.13 -0.33 19.48
CA ALA A 34 -20.32 -0.20 18.28
C ALA A 34 -18.85 -0.53 18.53
N LEU A 35 -18.44 -0.78 19.78
CA LEU A 35 -17.04 -1.03 20.13
C LEU A 35 -16.77 -2.54 20.31
N SER A 36 -15.59 -2.98 19.88
CA SER A 36 -15.06 -4.29 20.20
C SER A 36 -14.88 -4.43 21.71
N GLY A 37 -15.17 -5.62 22.26
CA GLY A 37 -14.94 -5.89 23.67
C GLY A 37 -13.45 -6.00 24.04
N GLU A 38 -12.60 -6.23 23.05
CA GLU A 38 -11.15 -6.39 23.20
C GLU A 38 -10.45 -5.04 22.99
N CYS A 39 -9.58 -4.68 23.95
CA CYS A 39 -8.59 -3.64 23.76
C CYS A 39 -7.39 -4.25 23.04
N VAL A 40 -7.09 -3.76 21.84
CA VAL A 40 -5.91 -4.22 21.08
C VAL A 40 -4.73 -3.32 21.43
N PRO A 41 -3.51 -3.87 21.65
CA PRO A 41 -2.31 -3.06 21.71
C PRO A 41 -1.92 -2.63 20.29
N HIS A 42 -2.01 -1.35 19.97
CA HIS A 42 -1.44 -0.78 18.73
C HIS A 42 -0.37 0.26 19.10
N ALA A 43 0.86 0.08 18.64
CA ALA A 43 2.02 0.94 18.99
C ALA A 43 2.18 1.17 20.52
N GLY A 44 1.89 0.15 21.34
CA GLY A 44 1.94 0.24 22.81
C GLY A 44 0.78 1.02 23.46
N ARG A 45 -0.27 1.35 22.71
CA ARG A 45 -1.48 2.05 23.16
C ARG A 45 -2.61 1.06 23.38
N ARG A 46 -3.50 1.34 24.34
CA ARG A 46 -4.79 0.64 24.41
C ARG A 46 -5.79 1.40 23.54
N SER A 47 -6.34 0.74 22.55
CA SER A 47 -7.44 1.24 21.75
C SER A 47 -8.55 0.21 21.68
N GLN A 48 -9.75 0.68 21.33
CA GLN A 48 -10.88 -0.17 20.98
C GLN A 48 -11.21 0.05 19.52
N ASN A 49 -11.60 -1.00 18.83
CA ASN A 49 -12.00 -0.89 17.44
C ASN A 49 -13.50 -0.71 17.35
N VAL A 50 -13.96 -0.01 16.33
CA VAL A 50 -15.37 -0.06 15.96
C VAL A 50 -15.63 -1.41 15.28
N ILE A 51 -16.66 -2.13 15.72
CA ILE A 51 -17.03 -3.42 15.14
C ILE A 51 -17.44 -3.28 13.67
N LEU A 52 -17.18 -4.32 12.89
CA LEU A 52 -17.66 -4.43 11.52
C LEU A 52 -19.10 -5.00 11.49
N GLN A 53 -19.80 -4.78 10.39
CA GLN A 53 -21.11 -5.36 10.13
C GLN A 53 -20.92 -6.78 9.57
N GLY A 54 -21.53 -7.78 10.22
CA GLY A 54 -21.23 -9.18 9.90
C GLY A 54 -19.78 -9.54 10.25
N ASP A 55 -19.22 -10.52 9.55
CA ASP A 55 -17.87 -11.02 9.86
C ASP A 55 -16.78 -10.21 9.13
N ALA A 56 -17.05 -9.72 7.92
CA ALA A 56 -16.08 -8.99 7.08
C ALA A 56 -16.71 -7.80 6.31
N GLY A 57 -17.76 -7.19 6.87
CA GLY A 57 -18.44 -6.06 6.24
C GLY A 57 -17.84 -4.70 6.58
N ALA A 58 -18.59 -3.65 6.24
CA ALA A 58 -18.20 -2.28 6.55
C ALA A 58 -18.33 -1.97 8.05
N CYS A 59 -17.69 -0.90 8.49
CA CYS A 59 -17.85 -0.29 9.81
C CYS A 59 -19.32 -0.20 10.23
N HIS A 60 -19.59 -0.49 11.51
CA HIS A 60 -20.92 -0.44 12.15
C HIS A 60 -21.78 0.79 11.77
N PHE A 61 -21.13 1.95 11.66
CA PHE A 61 -21.79 3.23 11.42
C PHE A 61 -22.11 3.51 9.95
N LEU A 62 -21.69 2.67 9.02
CA LEU A 62 -22.06 2.84 7.62
C LEU A 62 -23.53 2.42 7.41
N LYS A 63 -24.30 3.33 6.79
CA LYS A 63 -25.68 3.08 6.39
C LYS A 63 -25.91 3.65 4.99
N SER A 64 -26.25 2.79 4.03
CA SER A 64 -26.58 3.21 2.66
C SER A 64 -25.48 4.07 2.04
N ARG A 65 -24.25 3.60 2.15
CA ARG A 65 -23.01 4.22 1.67
C ARG A 65 -22.72 5.60 2.25
N LYS A 66 -23.28 5.91 3.43
CA LYS A 66 -23.03 7.14 4.19
C LYS A 66 -22.69 6.84 5.64
N CYS A 67 -21.67 7.53 6.16
CA CYS A 67 -21.28 7.41 7.56
C CYS A 67 -22.30 8.14 8.44
N ALA A 68 -23.00 7.40 9.31
CA ALA A 68 -24.04 7.95 10.19
C ALA A 68 -23.47 8.88 11.28
N ILE A 69 -22.17 8.82 11.55
CA ILE A 69 -21.48 9.64 12.55
C ILE A 69 -20.45 10.57 11.92
N TYR A 70 -20.64 11.02 10.67
CA TYR A 70 -19.61 11.73 9.89
C TYR A 70 -18.89 12.87 10.65
N GLU A 71 -19.63 13.67 11.40
CA GLU A 71 -19.11 14.80 12.22
C GLU A 71 -18.38 14.36 13.50
N HIS A 72 -18.61 13.13 13.95
CA HIS A 72 -18.05 12.54 15.18
C HIS A 72 -17.16 11.31 14.89
N ARG A 73 -16.70 11.18 13.65
CA ARG A 73 -15.82 10.08 13.23
C ARG A 73 -14.55 10.05 14.10
N PRO A 74 -14.02 8.85 14.42
CA PRO A 74 -12.73 8.72 15.09
C PRO A 74 -11.62 9.47 14.37
N GLN A 75 -10.54 9.78 15.09
CA GLN A 75 -9.41 10.53 14.56
C GLN A 75 -8.88 9.93 13.26
N MET A 76 -8.62 8.61 13.22
CA MET A 76 -8.12 7.92 12.02
C MET A 76 -9.06 8.08 10.81
N CYS A 77 -10.38 8.00 11.03
CA CYS A 77 -11.35 8.21 9.96
C CYS A 77 -11.42 9.66 9.45
N ARG A 78 -11.05 10.66 10.27
CA ARG A 78 -10.97 12.06 9.85
C ARG A 78 -9.74 12.34 8.99
N GLN A 79 -8.70 11.51 9.13
CA GLN A 79 -7.44 11.67 8.42
C GLN A 79 -7.49 11.08 7.01
N TYR A 80 -8.25 9.99 6.83
CA TYR A 80 -8.41 9.35 5.54
C TYR A 80 -8.81 10.36 4.44
N PRO A 81 -8.11 10.38 3.27
CA PRO A 81 -7.16 9.37 2.78
C PRO A 81 -5.68 9.74 2.97
N ILE A 82 -5.32 10.51 3.99
CA ILE A 82 -3.93 10.81 4.32
C ILE A 82 -3.63 10.20 5.67
N SER A 83 -2.62 9.33 5.75
CA SER A 83 -2.02 8.90 7.01
C SER A 83 -0.78 9.73 7.32
N ILE A 84 -0.43 9.86 8.60
CA ILE A 84 0.81 10.50 9.01
C ILE A 84 1.83 9.41 9.28
N TYR A 85 2.88 9.35 8.47
CA TYR A 85 4.00 8.46 8.70
C TYR A 85 5.08 9.16 9.53
N LEU A 86 5.51 8.50 10.59
CA LEU A 86 6.64 8.88 11.43
C LEU A 86 7.82 7.95 11.11
N GLY A 87 8.71 8.40 10.23
CA GLY A 87 9.99 7.75 9.98
C GLY A 87 11.14 8.63 10.49
N ARG A 88 12.00 9.06 9.56
CA ARG A 88 13.04 10.08 9.80
C ARG A 88 12.49 11.51 9.90
N LYS A 89 11.27 11.71 9.41
CA LYS A 89 10.50 12.96 9.49
C LYS A 89 9.01 12.63 9.59
N ILE A 90 8.23 13.63 9.95
CA ILE A 90 6.78 13.57 9.81
C ILE A 90 6.44 13.73 8.32
N GLN A 91 5.84 12.72 7.71
CA GLN A 91 5.50 12.72 6.30
C GLN A 91 4.02 12.43 6.07
N PRO A 92 3.31 13.25 5.26
CA PRO A 92 1.98 12.88 4.78
C PRO A 92 2.10 11.73 3.77
N THR A 93 1.41 10.64 4.05
CA THR A 93 1.33 9.49 3.16
C THR A 93 -0.11 9.34 2.65
N PRO A 94 -0.38 9.75 1.40
CA PRO A 94 -1.69 9.56 0.80
C PRO A 94 -1.95 8.07 0.54
N ILE A 95 -3.15 7.59 0.85
CA ILE A 95 -3.64 6.24 0.57
C ILE A 95 -4.34 6.26 -0.79
N LEU A 96 -3.61 5.87 -1.83
CA LEU A 96 -4.05 5.91 -3.22
C LEU A 96 -5.12 4.87 -3.57
N SER A 97 -5.41 3.90 -2.69
CA SER A 97 -6.65 3.11 -2.73
C SER A 97 -7.92 3.96 -2.59
N CYS A 98 -7.80 5.19 -2.08
CA CYS A 98 -8.85 6.18 -2.25
C CYS A 98 -9.00 6.57 -3.73
N ARG A 99 -10.03 6.01 -4.39
CA ARG A 99 -10.42 6.39 -5.76
C ARG A 99 -10.53 7.90 -5.98
N GLY A 100 -10.95 8.65 -4.96
CA GLY A 100 -11.04 10.11 -4.99
C GLY A 100 -9.71 10.83 -5.26
N LEU A 101 -8.58 10.24 -4.85
CA LEU A 101 -7.23 10.79 -5.07
C LEU A 101 -6.74 10.58 -6.50
N VAL A 102 -7.03 9.44 -7.12
CA VAL A 102 -6.56 9.13 -8.47
C VAL A 102 -7.32 9.87 -9.57
N THR A 103 -8.47 10.48 -9.25
CA THR A 103 -9.21 11.34 -10.19
C THR A 103 -8.45 12.60 -10.58
N GLY A 104 -7.51 13.07 -9.75
CA GLY A 104 -6.81 14.34 -9.92
C GLY A 104 -7.69 15.59 -9.70
N ALA A 105 -8.95 15.42 -9.29
CA ALA A 105 -9.90 16.49 -9.08
C ALA A 105 -10.05 16.88 -7.59
N GLY A 106 -10.68 18.02 -7.34
CA GLY A 106 -11.06 18.46 -6.00
C GLY A 106 -10.00 19.30 -5.29
N ASN A 107 -10.00 19.24 -3.96
CA ASN A 107 -9.19 20.14 -3.12
C ASN A 107 -7.75 19.64 -2.99
N GLN A 108 -6.79 20.56 -3.00
CA GLN A 108 -5.39 20.21 -2.75
C GLN A 108 -5.23 19.59 -1.36
N LEU A 109 -4.40 18.55 -1.25
CA LEU A 109 -4.18 17.85 0.02
C LEU A 109 -3.32 18.61 1.01
N ALA A 110 -2.37 19.43 0.54
CA ALA A 110 -1.38 20.06 1.41
C ALA A 110 -2.00 20.95 2.51
N PRO A 111 -3.01 21.81 2.23
CA PRO A 111 -3.71 22.56 3.28
C PRO A 111 -4.44 21.66 4.28
N ALA A 112 -5.09 20.58 3.82
CA ALA A 112 -5.81 19.63 4.68
C ALA A 112 -4.84 18.92 5.64
N PHE A 113 -3.66 18.51 5.14
CA PHE A 113 -2.61 17.93 5.97
C PHE A 113 -2.04 18.93 6.99
N ALA A 114 -1.81 20.18 6.59
CA ALA A 114 -1.34 21.21 7.51
C ALA A 114 -2.33 21.45 8.67
N GLU A 115 -3.63 21.40 8.39
CA GLU A 115 -4.67 21.50 9.42
C GLU A 115 -4.74 20.26 10.30
N MET A 116 -4.61 19.06 9.70
CA MET A 116 -4.53 17.80 10.42
C MET A 116 -3.38 17.80 11.44
N LEU A 117 -2.18 18.26 11.05
CA LEU A 117 -1.04 18.34 11.96
C LEU A 117 -1.29 19.24 13.18
N LYS A 118 -2.08 20.31 13.03
CA LYS A 118 -2.42 21.20 14.16
C LYS A 118 -3.35 20.54 15.18
N SER A 119 -4.07 19.49 14.78
CA SER A 119 -4.96 18.75 15.69
C SER A 119 -4.20 17.85 16.67
N TYR A 120 -2.92 17.56 16.38
CA TYR A 120 -2.07 16.77 17.26
C TYR A 120 -1.40 17.63 18.34
N ASN A 121 -1.15 17.02 19.49
CA ASN A 121 -0.29 17.62 20.51
C ASN A 121 1.17 17.64 20.01
N PRO A 122 1.83 18.81 19.90
CA PRO A 122 3.18 18.89 19.37
C PRO A 122 4.22 18.10 20.18
N LYS A 123 4.08 18.06 21.51
CA LYS A 123 4.99 17.29 22.38
C LYS A 123 4.85 15.79 22.17
N TYR A 124 3.64 15.35 21.83
CA TYR A 124 3.37 13.96 21.52
C TYR A 124 4.00 13.58 20.18
N LEU A 125 3.76 14.35 19.11
CA LEU A 125 4.40 14.13 17.81
C LEU A 125 5.92 14.10 17.91
N GLU A 126 6.50 15.04 18.66
CA GLU A 126 7.95 15.09 18.88
C GLU A 126 8.47 13.87 19.66
N SER A 127 7.72 13.39 20.65
CA SER A 127 8.05 12.16 21.38
C SER A 127 8.04 10.94 20.47
N GLU A 128 6.97 10.73 19.70
CA GLU A 128 6.87 9.58 18.80
C GLU A 128 7.92 9.65 17.68
N LEU A 129 8.16 10.83 17.09
CA LEU A 129 9.22 11.00 16.09
C LEU A 129 10.60 10.62 16.65
N ARG A 130 10.95 11.05 17.87
CA ARG A 130 12.23 10.66 18.50
C ARG A 130 12.36 9.16 18.71
N LYS A 131 11.26 8.44 18.99
CA LYS A 131 11.27 6.98 19.08
C LYS A 131 11.58 6.36 17.72
N CYS A 132 10.91 6.80 16.65
CA CYS A 132 11.19 6.33 15.29
C CYS A 132 12.62 6.64 14.86
N GLU A 133 13.12 7.85 15.14
CA GLU A 133 14.53 8.21 14.90
C GLU A 133 15.50 7.30 15.67
N SER A 134 15.18 6.94 16.91
CA SER A 134 15.99 6.01 17.70
C SER A 134 16.00 4.60 17.07
N ASN A 135 14.84 4.10 16.63
CA ASN A 135 14.72 2.81 15.95
C ASN A 135 15.53 2.80 14.64
N PHE A 136 15.40 3.85 13.83
CA PHE A 136 16.16 4.01 12.60
C PHE A 136 17.67 4.08 12.85
N ASN A 137 18.11 4.84 13.85
CA ASN A 137 19.52 4.91 14.20
C ASN A 137 20.08 3.57 14.68
N ALA A 138 19.28 2.77 15.38
CA ALA A 138 19.66 1.41 15.79
C ALA A 138 19.80 0.48 14.58
N PHE A 139 18.85 0.54 13.63
CA PHE A 139 18.96 -0.14 12.34
C PHE A 139 20.24 0.28 11.59
N ARG A 140 20.42 1.59 11.37
CA ARG A 140 21.56 2.13 10.61
C ARG A 140 22.89 1.61 11.15
N LYS A 141 23.11 1.69 12.47
CA LYS A 141 24.37 1.22 13.08
C LYS A 141 24.63 -0.26 12.81
N ARG A 142 23.59 -1.10 12.83
CA ARG A 142 23.71 -2.54 12.55
C ARG A 142 23.99 -2.78 11.07
N ALA A 143 23.26 -2.12 10.18
CA ALA A 143 23.45 -2.23 8.75
C ALA A 143 24.84 -1.71 8.30
N GLU A 144 25.32 -0.60 8.88
CA GLU A 144 26.67 -0.07 8.65
C GLU A 144 27.75 -1.04 9.14
N HIS A 145 27.55 -1.66 10.31
CA HIS A 145 28.46 -2.68 10.83
C HIS A 145 28.54 -3.92 9.93
N ALA A 146 27.42 -4.30 9.33
CA ALA A 146 27.33 -5.40 8.36
C ALA A 146 27.79 -5.00 6.95
N GLY A 147 28.06 -3.71 6.67
CA GLY A 147 28.39 -3.25 5.32
C GLY A 147 27.21 -3.26 4.34
N ALA A 148 25.97 -3.35 4.84
CA ALA A 148 24.76 -3.45 4.04
C ALA A 148 23.96 -2.14 3.93
N TYR A 149 24.40 -1.07 4.60
CA TYR A 149 23.66 0.19 4.66
C TYR A 149 23.80 1.03 3.39
N ALA A 150 22.67 1.56 2.92
CA ALA A 150 22.61 2.57 1.87
C ALA A 150 21.81 3.78 2.35
N PRO A 151 22.35 5.02 2.32
CA PRO A 151 21.61 6.19 2.74
C PRO A 151 20.42 6.48 1.80
N PRO A 152 19.30 7.01 2.33
CA PRO A 152 18.09 7.29 1.56
C PRO A 152 18.32 8.18 0.32
N GLU A 153 19.21 9.16 0.41
CA GLU A 153 19.55 10.06 -0.70
C GLU A 153 20.28 9.31 -1.82
N GLU A 154 21.14 8.34 -1.48
CA GLU A 154 21.79 7.49 -2.47
C GLU A 154 20.78 6.58 -3.16
N ILE A 155 19.90 5.93 -2.38
CA ILE A 155 18.81 5.10 -2.89
C ILE A 155 17.94 5.89 -3.88
N TYR A 156 17.53 7.11 -3.50
CA TYR A 156 16.74 7.97 -4.38
C TYR A 156 17.48 8.30 -5.68
N LEU A 157 18.73 8.78 -5.60
CA LEU A 157 19.51 9.12 -6.78
C LEU A 157 19.70 7.93 -7.70
N ARG A 158 20.11 6.79 -7.12
CA ARG A 158 20.36 5.53 -7.81
C ARG A 158 19.14 5.03 -8.58
N PHE A 159 17.99 4.93 -7.92
CA PHE A 159 16.80 4.35 -8.55
C PHE A 159 15.99 5.33 -9.38
N SER A 160 16.06 6.64 -9.09
CA SER A 160 15.45 7.65 -9.95
C SER A 160 15.99 7.64 -11.39
N ALA A 161 17.24 7.18 -11.58
CA ALA A 161 17.87 7.08 -12.89
C ALA A 161 17.33 5.93 -13.76
N ILE A 162 16.82 4.85 -13.15
CA ILE A 162 16.34 3.65 -13.86
C ILE A 162 14.82 3.43 -13.73
N ILE A 163 14.12 4.29 -13.00
CA ILE A 163 12.70 4.08 -12.66
C ILE A 163 11.79 3.96 -13.88
N SER A 164 12.13 4.63 -14.98
CA SER A 164 11.37 4.52 -16.23
C SER A 164 11.49 3.14 -16.88
N ASP A 165 12.63 2.48 -16.71
CA ASP A 165 12.87 1.17 -17.31
C ASP A 165 12.05 0.07 -16.61
N LEU A 166 11.67 0.24 -15.34
CA LEU A 166 10.80 -0.70 -14.60
C LEU A 166 9.37 -0.83 -15.17
N ALA A 167 8.96 0.06 -16.08
CA ALA A 167 7.72 -0.06 -16.83
C ALA A 167 7.88 -0.88 -18.13
N THR A 168 9.01 -1.57 -18.32
CA THR A 168 9.25 -2.47 -19.46
C THR A 168 9.42 -3.92 -18.97
N PRO A 169 8.81 -4.91 -19.65
CA PRO A 169 8.89 -6.31 -19.21
C PRO A 169 10.34 -6.82 -19.13
N GLU A 170 11.16 -6.48 -20.12
CA GLU A 170 12.52 -7.01 -20.23
C GLU A 170 13.40 -6.52 -19.09
N PHE A 171 13.34 -5.21 -18.78
CA PHE A 171 14.12 -4.66 -17.68
C PHE A 171 13.59 -5.14 -16.33
N LEU A 172 12.27 -5.20 -16.15
CA LEU A 172 11.65 -5.66 -14.91
C LEU A 172 12.02 -7.12 -14.60
N ALA A 173 12.00 -7.99 -15.62
CA ALA A 173 12.40 -9.40 -15.51
C ALA A 173 13.84 -9.55 -15.03
N SER A 174 14.77 -8.79 -15.62
CA SER A 174 16.16 -8.83 -15.19
C SER A 174 16.39 -8.13 -13.84
N ALA A 175 15.61 -7.11 -13.49
CA ALA A 175 15.72 -6.40 -12.21
C ALA A 175 15.38 -7.30 -11.02
N VAL A 176 14.35 -8.15 -11.15
CA VAL A 176 13.98 -9.15 -10.14
C VAL A 176 15.16 -10.09 -9.87
N THR A 177 15.71 -10.70 -10.92
CA THR A 177 16.87 -11.59 -10.78
C THR A 177 18.10 -10.87 -10.21
N PHE A 178 18.38 -9.67 -10.72
CA PHE A 178 19.54 -8.90 -10.29
C PHE A 178 19.48 -8.53 -8.81
N ALA A 179 18.30 -8.17 -8.30
CA ALA A 179 18.10 -7.81 -6.89
C ALA A 179 18.27 -9.01 -5.93
N GLY A 180 18.03 -10.24 -6.41
CA GLY A 180 18.34 -11.47 -5.69
C GLY A 180 19.83 -11.84 -5.67
N SER A 181 20.67 -11.18 -6.46
CA SER A 181 22.10 -11.50 -6.57
C SER A 181 22.98 -10.73 -5.57
N GLU A 182 24.09 -11.35 -5.16
CA GLU A 182 25.12 -10.71 -4.31
C GLU A 182 25.74 -9.45 -4.97
N GLY A 183 25.58 -9.28 -6.29
CA GLY A 183 26.22 -8.23 -7.09
C GLY A 183 25.57 -6.85 -7.01
N ALA A 184 24.41 -6.70 -6.36
CA ALA A 184 23.74 -5.40 -6.27
C ALA A 184 24.46 -4.39 -5.35
N ALA A 185 25.36 -4.87 -4.48
CA ALA A 185 26.21 -4.03 -3.64
C ALA A 185 27.37 -3.42 -4.45
N GLY A 186 27.55 -2.10 -4.38
CA GLY A 186 28.76 -1.44 -4.88
C GLY A 186 28.81 -1.13 -6.38
N ILE A 187 27.77 -1.43 -7.16
CA ILE A 187 27.69 -0.95 -8.55
C ILE A 187 27.51 0.57 -8.57
N ALA A 188 28.21 1.27 -9.46
CA ALA A 188 28.02 2.70 -9.62
C ALA A 188 26.64 3.01 -10.25
N PRO A 189 25.95 4.11 -9.88
CA PRO A 189 24.64 4.44 -10.46
C PRO A 189 24.59 4.44 -11.99
N GLU A 190 25.67 4.86 -12.64
CA GLU A 190 25.83 4.87 -14.10
C GLU A 190 25.96 3.48 -14.74
N GLU A 191 26.43 2.48 -14.00
CA GLU A 191 26.62 1.10 -14.45
C GLU A 191 25.41 0.20 -14.09
N LEU A 192 24.57 0.65 -13.17
CA LEU A 192 23.45 -0.12 -12.62
C LEU A 192 22.51 -0.64 -13.70
N ARG A 193 22.18 0.20 -14.68
CA ARG A 193 21.24 -0.16 -15.75
C ARG A 193 21.75 -1.33 -16.58
N ASP A 194 23.02 -1.28 -16.98
CA ASP A 194 23.65 -2.33 -17.80
C ASP A 194 23.89 -3.60 -16.99
N ALA A 195 24.22 -3.46 -15.70
CA ALA A 195 24.35 -4.59 -14.79
C ALA A 195 23.02 -5.34 -14.61
N ILE A 196 21.91 -4.61 -14.44
CA ILE A 196 20.56 -5.19 -14.40
C ILE A 196 20.26 -5.93 -15.69
N LEU A 197 20.42 -5.29 -16.85
CA LEU A 197 20.14 -5.90 -18.15
C LEU A 197 21.03 -7.12 -18.48
N SER A 198 22.16 -7.26 -17.79
CA SER A 198 23.06 -8.42 -17.92
C SER A 198 22.61 -9.62 -17.09
N ALA A 199 21.71 -9.43 -16.11
CA ALA A 199 21.13 -10.52 -15.34
C ALA A 199 20.14 -11.32 -16.20
N PRO A 200 20.10 -12.66 -16.05
CA PRO A 200 19.15 -13.47 -16.79
C PRO A 200 17.72 -13.06 -16.43
N PRO A 201 16.83 -12.86 -17.42
CA PRO A 201 15.48 -12.39 -17.15
C PRO A 201 14.67 -13.47 -16.43
N GLU A 202 13.92 -13.08 -15.40
CA GLU A 202 12.96 -13.93 -14.71
C GLU A 202 11.67 -14.16 -15.53
N ASP A 203 10.96 -15.27 -15.32
CA ASP A 203 9.57 -15.40 -15.81
C ASP A 203 8.63 -14.56 -14.92
N LEU A 204 8.33 -13.34 -15.38
CA LEU A 204 7.47 -12.42 -14.65
C LEU A 204 6.08 -12.97 -14.34
N ASN A 205 5.52 -13.84 -15.19
CA ASN A 205 4.19 -14.40 -14.92
C ASN A 205 4.25 -15.46 -13.83
N GLU A 206 5.31 -16.28 -13.78
CA GLU A 206 5.56 -17.21 -12.67
C GLU A 206 5.83 -16.45 -11.38
N TYR A 207 6.79 -15.51 -11.40
CA TYR A 207 7.17 -14.75 -10.22
C TYR A 207 6.00 -13.98 -9.59
N VAL A 208 5.17 -13.30 -10.40
CA VAL A 208 4.02 -12.56 -9.85
C VAL A 208 2.92 -13.48 -9.32
N ARG A 209 2.79 -14.70 -9.87
CA ARG A 209 1.82 -15.68 -9.36
C ARG A 209 2.19 -16.10 -7.95
N ASP A 210 3.48 -16.36 -7.70
CA ASP A 210 3.96 -16.69 -6.37
C ASP A 210 3.82 -15.50 -5.41
N LEU A 211 4.19 -14.30 -5.87
CA LEU A 211 4.09 -13.06 -5.08
C LEU A 211 2.65 -12.74 -4.66
N GLU A 212 1.68 -12.91 -5.56
CA GLU A 212 0.29 -12.54 -5.32
C GLU A 212 -0.54 -13.65 -4.69
N ALA A 213 -0.13 -14.93 -4.80
CA ALA A 213 -0.90 -16.06 -4.28
C ALA A 213 -1.26 -15.88 -2.81
N GLU A 214 -0.28 -15.52 -1.97
CA GLU A 214 -0.50 -15.30 -0.54
C GLU A 214 -1.55 -14.23 -0.27
N ALA A 215 -1.54 -13.12 -1.01
CA ALA A 215 -2.49 -12.02 -0.83
C ALA A 215 -3.95 -12.45 -1.12
N PHE A 216 -4.17 -13.38 -2.04
CA PHE A 216 -5.51 -13.85 -2.41
C PHE A 216 -5.95 -15.13 -1.68
N GLU A 217 -5.04 -15.82 -1.00
CA GLU A 217 -5.29 -17.07 -0.24
C GLU A 217 -5.45 -16.81 1.27
N GLN A 218 -6.22 -15.80 1.64
CA GLN A 218 -6.48 -15.48 3.04
C GLN A 218 -7.63 -16.32 3.60
N GLU A 219 -7.43 -16.90 4.80
CA GLU A 219 -8.47 -17.66 5.50
C GLU A 219 -9.60 -16.75 6.00
N ASP A 220 -9.25 -15.56 6.49
CA ASP A 220 -10.21 -14.54 6.92
C ASP A 220 -10.56 -13.62 5.74
N PRO A 221 -11.84 -13.56 5.31
CA PRO A 221 -12.26 -12.65 4.24
C PRO A 221 -11.99 -11.18 4.53
N ALA A 222 -11.84 -10.78 5.80
CA ALA A 222 -11.48 -9.42 6.18
C ALA A 222 -10.06 -9.03 5.77
N ASN A 223 -9.18 -10.02 5.54
CA ASN A 223 -7.80 -9.80 5.08
C ASN A 223 -7.66 -9.86 3.56
N LEU A 224 -8.72 -10.23 2.83
CA LEU A 224 -8.67 -10.26 1.38
C LEU A 224 -8.60 -8.83 0.81
N PRO A 225 -7.85 -8.63 -0.29
CA PRO A 225 -7.64 -7.31 -0.85
C PRO A 225 -8.94 -6.77 -1.44
N VAL A 226 -9.36 -5.59 -0.98
CA VAL A 226 -10.58 -4.93 -1.44
C VAL A 226 -10.27 -3.82 -2.43
N PHE A 227 -10.88 -3.90 -3.60
CA PHE A 227 -10.81 -2.93 -4.67
C PHE A 227 -12.13 -2.19 -4.82
N ILE A 228 -12.12 -0.85 -4.92
CA ILE A 228 -13.29 -0.11 -5.39
C ILE A 228 -13.17 0.22 -6.87
N ASP A 229 -14.09 -0.30 -7.66
CA ASP A 229 -14.10 -0.09 -9.11
C ASP A 229 -14.60 1.31 -9.50
N ARG A 230 -14.64 1.58 -10.81
CA ARG A 230 -15.04 2.88 -11.37
C ARG A 230 -16.54 3.17 -11.20
N ASP A 231 -17.34 2.12 -11.01
CA ASP A 231 -18.78 2.20 -10.74
C ASP A 231 -19.06 2.28 -9.22
N LEU A 232 -18.01 2.42 -8.42
CA LEU A 232 -18.03 2.51 -6.95
C LEU A 232 -18.51 1.22 -6.27
N ILE A 233 -18.41 0.10 -6.96
CA ILE A 233 -18.71 -1.22 -6.43
C ILE A 233 -17.46 -1.74 -5.72
N TRP A 234 -17.65 -2.30 -4.54
CA TRP A 234 -16.58 -2.95 -3.79
C TRP A 234 -16.41 -4.37 -4.30
N ARG A 235 -15.21 -4.67 -4.76
CA ARG A 235 -14.81 -5.97 -5.27
C ARG A 235 -13.81 -6.59 -4.30
N ILE A 236 -14.03 -7.86 -3.99
CA ILE A 236 -13.07 -8.71 -3.30
C ILE A 236 -12.64 -9.78 -4.27
N PHE A 237 -11.38 -10.17 -4.21
CA PHE A 237 -10.85 -11.29 -4.97
C PHE A 237 -10.28 -12.30 -3.98
N SER A 238 -10.63 -13.56 -4.15
CA SER A 238 -10.00 -14.68 -3.44
C SER A 238 -9.49 -15.70 -4.43
N LYS A 239 -8.46 -16.44 -4.06
CA LYS A 239 -7.95 -17.59 -4.81
C LYS A 239 -8.48 -18.87 -4.18
N GLU A 240 -9.19 -19.66 -4.98
CA GLU A 240 -9.66 -21.01 -4.67
C GLU A 240 -8.96 -21.97 -5.63
N GLU A 241 -7.98 -22.74 -5.14
CA GLU A 241 -7.11 -23.58 -5.98
C GLU A 241 -6.50 -22.74 -7.12
N ASP A 242 -6.72 -23.09 -8.39
CA ASP A 242 -6.19 -22.38 -9.56
C ASP A 242 -7.16 -21.30 -10.10
N THR A 243 -8.16 -20.89 -9.31
CA THR A 243 -9.19 -19.95 -9.74
C THR A 243 -9.26 -18.74 -8.82
N ILE A 244 -9.13 -17.55 -9.40
CA ILE A 244 -9.53 -16.30 -8.75
C ILE A 244 -11.05 -16.15 -8.88
N VAL A 245 -11.73 -15.99 -7.76
CA VAL A 245 -13.15 -15.64 -7.71
C VAL A 245 -13.28 -14.17 -7.34
N GLU A 246 -13.96 -13.41 -8.20
CA GLU A 246 -14.34 -12.03 -7.93
C GLU A 246 -15.71 -12.02 -7.25
N TYR A 247 -15.82 -11.31 -6.13
CA TYR A 247 -17.06 -11.08 -5.40
C TYR A 247 -17.41 -9.59 -5.38
N GLU A 248 -18.71 -9.29 -5.36
CA GLU A 248 -19.21 -7.99 -4.93
C GLU A 248 -19.44 -8.04 -3.40
N LEU A 249 -18.81 -7.11 -2.69
CA LEU A 249 -18.94 -6.95 -1.23
C LEU A 249 -20.08 -5.97 -0.91
N THR A 250 -20.96 -6.40 -0.01
CA THR A 250 -22.03 -5.56 0.54
C THR A 250 -21.65 -4.96 1.91
N GLU A 251 -22.40 -3.96 2.38
CA GLU A 251 -22.16 -3.32 3.68
C GLU A 251 -22.17 -4.30 4.86
N ASN A 252 -22.93 -5.39 4.78
CA ASN A 252 -23.07 -6.38 5.85
C ASN A 252 -22.03 -7.53 5.76
N GLY A 253 -21.06 -7.45 4.85
CA GLY A 253 -20.06 -8.50 4.66
C GLY A 253 -20.49 -9.66 3.77
N ASN A 254 -21.71 -9.63 3.21
CA ASN A 254 -22.09 -10.65 2.22
C ASN A 254 -21.29 -10.45 0.93
N MET A 255 -20.77 -11.55 0.39
CA MET A 255 -20.01 -11.62 -0.85
C MET A 255 -20.81 -12.39 -1.91
N ALA A 256 -21.13 -11.72 -3.02
CA ALA A 256 -21.83 -12.36 -4.14
C ALA A 256 -20.86 -12.58 -5.31
N PRO A 257 -20.63 -13.84 -5.76
CA PRO A 257 -19.69 -14.11 -6.83
C PRO A 257 -20.14 -13.49 -8.15
N LYS A 258 -19.18 -12.93 -8.91
CA LYS A 258 -19.41 -12.21 -10.17
C LYS A 258 -18.64 -12.79 -11.34
N ALA A 259 -17.39 -13.18 -11.12
CA ALA A 259 -16.54 -13.76 -12.14
C ALA A 259 -15.64 -14.85 -11.54
N ARG A 260 -15.21 -15.78 -12.38
CA ARG A 260 -14.21 -16.78 -12.07
C ARG A 260 -13.15 -16.75 -13.15
N ILE A 261 -11.90 -16.61 -12.76
CA ILE A 261 -10.76 -16.39 -13.65
C ILE A 261 -9.71 -17.42 -13.30
N ASN A 262 -9.24 -18.18 -14.27
CA ASN A 262 -8.08 -19.05 -14.05
C ASN A 262 -6.87 -18.17 -13.69
N PHE A 263 -6.27 -18.43 -12.53
CA PHE A 263 -5.12 -17.72 -11.95
C PHE A 263 -3.92 -17.77 -12.90
N ASP A 264 -3.55 -18.97 -13.36
CA ASP A 264 -2.49 -19.20 -14.36
C ASP A 264 -2.77 -18.53 -15.70
N GLY A 265 -4.04 -18.27 -16.00
CA GLY A 265 -4.42 -17.57 -17.20
C GLY A 265 -4.17 -16.06 -17.15
N VAL A 266 -3.84 -15.46 -15.99
CA VAL A 266 -3.65 -14.01 -15.85
C VAL A 266 -2.21 -13.64 -16.23
N SER A 267 -2.05 -13.18 -17.47
CA SER A 267 -0.79 -12.67 -18.01
C SER A 267 -0.67 -11.15 -17.87
N LEU A 268 0.55 -10.64 -17.76
CA LEU A 268 0.82 -9.20 -17.88
C LEU A 268 0.37 -8.68 -19.26
N LEU A 269 -0.61 -7.77 -19.26
CA LEU A 269 -1.07 -7.15 -20.51
C LEU A 269 -0.14 -6.00 -20.92
N PRO A 270 0.11 -5.78 -22.21
CA PRO A 270 0.97 -4.67 -22.67
C PRO A 270 0.49 -3.29 -22.18
N LEU A 271 1.44 -2.46 -21.74
CA LEU A 271 1.18 -1.06 -21.39
C LEU A 271 1.18 -0.19 -22.65
N ASP A 272 0.19 0.69 -22.80
CA ASP A 272 0.37 1.85 -23.67
C ASP A 272 1.29 2.90 -23.02
N ALA A 273 1.68 3.93 -23.79
CA ALA A 273 2.58 4.96 -23.29
C ALA A 273 2.02 5.74 -22.08
N ALA A 274 0.70 5.92 -22.00
CA ALA A 274 0.06 6.63 -20.90
C ALA A 274 -0.04 5.76 -19.64
N ALA A 275 -0.24 4.46 -19.80
CA ALA A 275 -0.19 3.46 -18.75
C ALA A 275 1.22 3.36 -18.14
N GLY A 276 2.24 3.24 -18.99
CA GLY A 276 3.64 3.25 -18.56
C GLY A 276 3.99 4.51 -17.76
N ALA A 277 3.60 5.69 -18.27
CA ALA A 277 3.83 6.95 -17.55
C ALA A 277 3.14 7.00 -16.18
N GLU A 278 1.92 6.46 -16.05
CA GLU A 278 1.22 6.44 -14.76
C GLU A 278 1.87 5.49 -13.75
N LEU A 279 2.34 4.32 -14.21
CA LEU A 279 3.09 3.38 -13.36
C LEU A 279 4.38 4.04 -12.86
N ILE A 280 5.14 4.70 -13.75
CA ILE A 280 6.36 5.42 -13.40
C ILE A 280 6.08 6.52 -12.37
N ASN A 281 4.99 7.30 -12.54
CA ASN A 281 4.62 8.33 -11.58
C ASN A 281 4.33 7.75 -10.18
N TYR A 282 3.69 6.57 -10.11
CA TYR A 282 3.45 5.89 -8.85
C TYR A 282 4.75 5.40 -8.20
N LEU A 283 5.63 4.76 -8.96
CA LEU A 283 6.94 4.33 -8.44
C LEU A 283 7.76 5.54 -7.96
N GLN A 284 7.74 6.66 -8.68
CA GLN A 284 8.44 7.90 -8.28
C GLN A 284 7.88 8.50 -6.98
N LEU A 285 6.59 8.35 -6.72
CA LEU A 285 5.99 8.72 -5.44
C LEU A 285 6.56 7.82 -4.33
N ASN A 286 6.61 6.50 -4.55
CA ASN A 286 7.16 5.54 -3.60
C ASN A 286 8.63 5.80 -3.27
N LEU A 287 9.46 6.19 -4.27
CA LEU A 287 10.85 6.60 -4.02
C LEU A 287 10.99 7.75 -3.01
N ARG A 288 9.95 8.56 -2.83
CA ARG A 288 9.95 9.73 -1.95
C ARG A 288 9.28 9.46 -0.61
N ARG A 289 8.63 8.31 -0.43
CA ARG A 289 8.01 7.89 0.82
C ARG A 289 9.07 7.32 1.75
N ASP A 290 9.20 7.90 2.94
CA ASP A 290 10.05 7.35 4.00
C ASP A 290 9.56 5.95 4.38
N PHE A 291 8.23 5.72 4.36
CA PHE A 291 7.61 4.40 4.53
C PHE A 291 8.22 3.35 3.60
N PHE A 292 8.31 3.63 2.31
CA PHE A 292 8.82 2.66 1.33
C PHE A 292 10.28 2.26 1.60
N TYR A 293 11.11 3.23 2.01
CA TYR A 293 12.48 2.94 2.46
C TYR A 293 12.49 2.10 3.74
N ASP A 294 11.64 2.45 4.71
CA ASP A 294 11.60 1.80 6.01
C ASP A 294 11.03 0.37 5.94
N VAL A 295 10.20 0.05 4.94
CA VAL A 295 9.79 -1.33 4.60
C VAL A 295 11.00 -2.13 4.10
N ALA A 296 11.73 -1.63 3.09
CA ALA A 296 12.93 -2.30 2.60
C ALA A 296 14.02 -2.45 3.69
N ALA A 297 14.14 -1.46 4.57
CA ALA A 297 15.05 -1.50 5.70
C ALA A 297 14.64 -2.55 6.74
N LEU A 298 13.34 -2.72 7.00
CA LEU A 298 12.87 -3.79 7.87
C LEU A 298 13.15 -5.17 7.26
N ALA A 299 12.83 -5.37 5.98
CA ALA A 299 13.12 -6.62 5.26
C ALA A 299 14.62 -6.96 5.32
N ALA A 300 15.51 -5.99 5.03
CA ALA A 300 16.96 -6.19 5.12
C ALA A 300 17.41 -6.57 6.55
N LYS A 301 16.74 -6.06 7.59
CA LYS A 301 17.02 -6.41 8.99
C LYS A 301 16.53 -7.82 9.34
N GLU A 302 15.41 -8.26 8.78
CA GLU A 302 14.84 -9.60 8.98
C GLU A 302 15.69 -10.68 8.30
N GLU A 303 16.29 -10.36 7.16
CA GLU A 303 17.33 -11.16 6.49
C GLU A 303 18.72 -11.03 7.15
N GLU A 304 18.80 -10.50 8.38
CA GLU A 304 20.06 -10.31 9.12
C GLU A 304 21.16 -9.55 8.34
N PHE A 305 20.76 -8.70 7.39
CA PHE A 305 21.65 -7.96 6.49
C PHE A 305 22.48 -8.83 5.54
N GLU A 306 21.98 -10.01 5.16
CA GLU A 306 22.61 -10.87 4.14
C GLU A 306 22.79 -10.15 2.79
N ARG A 307 21.83 -9.27 2.45
CA ARG A 307 21.86 -8.46 1.24
C ARG A 307 22.03 -6.98 1.56
N HIS A 308 22.74 -6.28 0.67
CA HIS A 308 22.86 -4.83 0.74
C HIS A 308 21.49 -4.17 0.56
N LEU A 309 21.20 -3.11 1.32
CA LEU A 309 19.88 -2.45 1.33
C LEU A 309 19.43 -1.96 -0.04
N ALA A 310 20.37 -1.56 -0.91
CA ALA A 310 20.03 -1.20 -2.29
C ALA A 310 19.44 -2.37 -3.09
N ALA A 311 19.89 -3.60 -2.85
CA ALA A 311 19.36 -4.80 -3.49
C ALA A 311 17.91 -5.06 -3.05
N VAL A 312 17.70 -5.09 -1.74
CA VAL A 312 16.37 -5.27 -1.12
C VAL A 312 15.40 -4.18 -1.58
N TYR A 313 15.87 -2.93 -1.68
CA TYR A 313 15.06 -1.82 -2.17
C TYR A 313 14.69 -1.96 -3.65
N LEU A 314 15.62 -2.41 -4.51
CA LEU A 314 15.33 -2.67 -5.92
C LEU A 314 14.32 -3.80 -6.09
N GLU A 315 14.45 -4.88 -5.31
CA GLU A 315 13.48 -5.98 -5.30
C GLU A 315 12.09 -5.46 -4.92
N LEU A 316 11.98 -4.70 -3.82
CA LEU A 316 10.70 -4.12 -3.40
C LEU A 316 10.09 -3.22 -4.48
N LEU A 317 10.92 -2.43 -5.18
CA LEU A 317 10.48 -1.56 -6.27
C LEU A 317 10.00 -2.36 -7.50
N ALA A 318 10.69 -3.46 -7.83
CA ALA A 318 10.31 -4.36 -8.92
C ALA A 318 9.01 -5.12 -8.58
N GLN A 319 8.90 -5.69 -7.38
CA GLN A 319 7.70 -6.33 -6.88
C GLN A 319 6.51 -5.37 -6.89
N THR A 320 6.70 -4.14 -6.41
CA THR A 320 5.65 -3.09 -6.43
C THR A 320 5.19 -2.80 -7.87
N ALA A 321 6.12 -2.64 -8.81
CA ALA A 321 5.78 -2.39 -10.21
C ALA A 321 4.99 -3.56 -10.81
N LEU A 322 5.43 -4.78 -10.52
CA LEU A 322 4.86 -6.02 -11.01
C LEU A 322 3.46 -6.28 -10.44
N SER A 323 3.27 -6.12 -9.13
CA SER A 323 1.96 -6.25 -8.45
C SER A 323 0.93 -5.28 -9.00
N VAL A 324 1.28 -3.99 -9.15
CA VAL A 324 0.37 -2.99 -9.72
C VAL A 324 0.00 -3.36 -11.15
N TRP A 325 0.98 -3.76 -11.97
CA TRP A 325 0.75 -4.13 -13.36
C TRP A 325 -0.10 -5.40 -13.47
N TRP A 326 0.17 -6.41 -12.67
CA TRP A 326 -0.60 -7.65 -12.68
C TRP A 326 -2.03 -7.46 -12.19
N ARG A 327 -2.24 -6.73 -11.09
CA ARG A 327 -3.59 -6.38 -10.61
C ARG A 327 -4.36 -5.53 -11.63
N ALA A 328 -3.69 -4.61 -12.33
CA ALA A 328 -4.31 -3.89 -13.45
C ALA A 328 -4.68 -4.84 -14.61
N SER A 329 -3.85 -5.83 -14.91
CA SER A 329 -4.10 -6.87 -15.93
C SER A 329 -5.28 -7.76 -15.55
N LEU A 330 -5.39 -8.14 -14.26
CA LEU A 330 -6.52 -8.88 -13.70
C LEU A 330 -7.84 -8.12 -13.91
N VAL A 331 -7.89 -6.85 -13.50
CA VAL A 331 -9.07 -5.98 -13.68
C VAL A 331 -9.40 -5.72 -15.15
N ALA A 332 -8.38 -5.58 -16.00
CA ALA A 332 -8.56 -5.44 -17.45
C ALA A 332 -9.16 -6.69 -18.09
N LYS A 333 -8.73 -7.87 -17.63
CA LYS A 333 -9.20 -9.15 -18.13
C LYS A 333 -10.68 -9.38 -17.84
N THR A 334 -11.18 -9.00 -16.66
CA THR A 334 -12.62 -9.08 -16.35
C THR A 334 -13.48 -8.19 -17.26
N LYS A 335 -12.87 -7.17 -17.86
CA LYS A 335 -13.50 -6.26 -18.84
C LYS A 335 -13.21 -6.62 -20.30
N GLY A 336 -12.47 -7.71 -20.56
CA GLY A 336 -12.11 -8.16 -21.91
C GLY A 336 -11.09 -7.27 -22.63
N ALA A 337 -10.36 -6.42 -21.91
CA ALA A 337 -9.30 -5.60 -22.49
C ALA A 337 -8.06 -6.43 -22.81
N LYS A 338 -7.30 -6.01 -23.83
CA LYS A 338 -6.07 -6.68 -24.31
C LYS A 338 -4.80 -5.86 -24.09
N THR A 339 -4.94 -4.60 -23.72
CA THR A 339 -3.87 -3.65 -23.44
C THR A 339 -4.30 -2.78 -22.27
N LEU A 340 -3.34 -2.28 -21.50
CA LEU A 340 -3.59 -1.38 -20.39
C LEU A 340 -3.44 0.06 -20.85
N ASP A 341 -4.47 0.85 -20.55
CA ASP A 341 -4.41 2.30 -20.59
C ASP A 341 -4.06 2.86 -19.20
N LYS A 342 -3.91 4.18 -19.15
CA LYS A 342 -3.70 4.92 -17.90
C LYS A 342 -4.71 4.56 -16.79
N GLU A 343 -5.97 4.39 -17.14
CA GLU A 343 -7.03 4.17 -16.16
C GLU A 343 -6.97 2.77 -15.56
N PHE A 344 -6.51 1.76 -16.31
CA PHE A 344 -6.26 0.43 -15.76
C PHE A 344 -5.09 0.43 -14.77
N ILE A 345 -4.02 1.17 -15.03
CA ILE A 345 -2.93 1.31 -14.05
C ILE A 345 -3.41 2.03 -12.79
N ARG A 346 -4.28 3.03 -12.91
CA ARG A 346 -4.95 3.63 -11.74
C ARG A 346 -5.80 2.64 -10.96
N ASP A 347 -6.47 1.72 -11.66
CA ASP A 347 -7.23 0.64 -11.01
C ASP A 347 -6.28 -0.30 -10.27
N GLY A 348 -5.14 -0.69 -10.86
CA GLY A 348 -4.09 -1.47 -10.21
C GLY A 348 -3.52 -0.78 -8.96
N ILE A 349 -3.21 0.53 -9.03
CA ILE A 349 -2.75 1.31 -7.88
C ILE A 349 -3.82 1.33 -6.78
N VAL A 350 -5.08 1.54 -7.14
CA VAL A 350 -6.18 1.57 -6.17
C VAL A 350 -6.36 0.21 -5.50
N PHE A 351 -6.11 -0.86 -6.23
CA PHE A 351 -6.18 -2.23 -5.72
C PHE A 351 -4.96 -2.61 -4.88
N TYR A 352 -3.81 -1.94 -5.03
CA TYR A 352 -2.55 -2.35 -4.37
C TYR A 352 -2.14 -1.48 -3.18
N ASP A 353 -2.33 -0.15 -3.26
CA ASP A 353 -1.63 0.78 -2.36
C ASP A 353 -2.01 0.63 -0.88
N ALA A 354 -3.27 0.35 -0.53
CA ALA A 354 -3.67 0.10 0.86
C ALA A 354 -3.01 -1.16 1.44
N ASP A 355 -3.08 -2.29 0.73
CA ASP A 355 -2.45 -3.54 1.16
C ASP A 355 -0.94 -3.36 1.38
N PHE A 356 -0.28 -2.60 0.50
CA PHE A 356 1.13 -2.28 0.67
C PHE A 356 1.38 -1.37 1.89
N LEU A 357 0.52 -0.38 2.14
CA LEU A 357 0.62 0.50 3.30
C LEU A 357 0.34 -0.20 4.63
N ASP A 358 -0.27 -1.39 4.63
CA ASP A 358 -0.44 -2.24 5.80
C ASP A 358 0.82 -3.06 6.15
N SER A 359 1.88 -2.99 5.31
CA SER A 359 3.17 -3.66 5.58
C SER A 359 3.86 -3.08 6.82
N ASP A 360 4.55 -3.93 7.56
CA ASP A 360 5.41 -3.51 8.66
C ASP A 360 6.58 -2.65 8.16
N SER A 361 7.05 -1.72 9.00
CA SER A 361 8.17 -0.85 8.69
C SER A 361 8.95 -0.46 9.95
N ILE A 362 10.11 0.18 9.79
CA ILE A 362 10.90 0.67 10.94
C ILE A 362 10.19 1.82 11.67
N GLY A 363 9.54 2.72 10.93
CA GLY A 363 8.71 3.80 11.46
C GLY A 363 7.28 3.35 11.78
N GLU A 364 6.37 4.29 11.99
CA GLU A 364 4.96 3.98 12.29
C GLU A 364 3.99 4.97 11.63
N PHE A 365 2.75 4.51 11.40
CA PHE A 365 1.61 5.38 11.14
C PHE A 365 0.93 5.82 12.44
N ILE A 366 0.43 7.06 12.50
CA ILE A 366 -0.29 7.62 13.66
C ILE A 366 -1.52 8.43 13.28
#